data_AF-A0A151K1S5-F1
#
_entry.id   AF-A0A151K1S5-F1
#
_cell.length_a   1.000
_cell.length_b   1.000
_cell.length_c   1.000
_cell.angle_alpha   90.00
_cell.angle_beta   90.00
_cell.angle_gamma   90.00
#
_symmetry.space_group_name_H-M   'P 1'
#
loop_
_entity.id
_entity.type
_entity.pdbx_description
1 polymer ?
#
loop_
_entity_poly.entity_id
_entity_poly.type
_entity_poly.pdbx_seq_one_letter_code
_entity_poly.pdbx_strand_id
1 'polypeptide(L)'
;LIVLLKKKVFIRERIVVHISNDNFNWLNDLKPLVSDKNKLNKNSRIIIVGERNFECGLLGFVNCLRKEPGGELVRGVLIQDVEAPKFSLEDPFYLEQLQKDMTINVLRSNKCWGSYRHLKLPRFEAKPVPTAHVCQMVRTNFFETYLSLSLYAFIFFKGSW
;
A
#
# COMPACT_ATOMS: atom_id res chain seq x y z
N LEU A 1 -5.19 26.45 -5.14
CA LEU A 1 -5.06 25.22 -5.94
C LEU A 1 -3.69 24.61 -5.65
N ILE A 2 -3.62 23.35 -5.22
CA ILE A 2 -2.35 22.63 -5.03
C ILE A 2 -2.24 21.61 -6.16
N VAL A 3 -1.10 21.57 -6.85
CA VAL A 3 -0.82 20.65 -7.96
C VAL A 3 0.36 19.77 -7.58
N LEU A 4 0.24 18.45 -7.74
CA LEU A 4 1.34 17.51 -7.49
C LEU A 4 1.91 17.02 -8.82
N LEU A 5 3.19 17.33 -9.06
CA LEU A 5 3.92 16.87 -10.24
C LEU A 5 4.96 15.83 -9.84
N LYS A 6 5.14 14.82 -10.69
CA LYS A 6 6.18 13.80 -10.52
C LYS A 6 7.04 13.73 -11.79
N LYS A 7 8.36 13.70 -11.61
CA LYS A 7 9.30 13.50 -12.71
C LYS A 7 9.01 12.16 -13.38
N LYS A 8 8.83 12.18 -14.71
CA LYS A 8 8.58 10.98 -15.51
C LYS A 8 9.79 10.05 -15.47
N VAL A 9 9.55 8.77 -15.22
CA VAL A 9 10.56 7.71 -15.26
C VAL A 9 10.22 6.77 -16.41
N PHE A 10 11.22 6.42 -17.22
CA PHE A 10 11.03 5.50 -18.33
C PHE A 10 11.10 4.06 -17.83
N ILE A 11 9.94 3.38 -17.81
CA ILE A 11 9.82 1.98 -17.38
C ILE A 11 9.80 1.10 -18.62
N ARG A 12 10.81 0.22 -18.73
CA ARG A 12 10.97 -0.69 -19.88
C ARG A 12 10.21 -2.00 -19.69
N GLU A 13 10.25 -2.52 -18.47
CA GLU A 13 9.78 -3.87 -18.16
C GLU A 13 8.89 -3.82 -16.92
N ARG A 14 7.80 -4.59 -16.98
CA ARG A 14 6.84 -4.73 -15.87
C ARG A 14 6.61 -6.22 -15.65
N ILE A 15 6.96 -6.70 -14.47
CA ILE A 15 6.68 -8.07 -14.05
C ILE A 15 5.44 -8.03 -13.16
N VAL A 16 4.42 -8.80 -13.49
CA VAL A 16 3.13 -8.79 -12.77
C VAL A 16 3.06 -10.00 -11.86
N VAL A 17 2.68 -9.76 -10.59
CA VAL A 17 2.41 -10.81 -9.61
C VAL A 17 1.00 -10.60 -9.07
N HIS A 18 0.09 -11.52 -9.40
CA HIS A 18 -1.25 -11.51 -8.81
C HIS A 18 -1.21 -12.15 -7.43
N ILE A 19 -1.83 -11.50 -6.46
CA ILE A 19 -1.92 -12.01 -5.09
C ILE A 19 -3.37 -12.30 -4.72
N SER A 20 -3.55 -13.34 -3.92
CA SER A 20 -4.83 -13.66 -3.29
C SER A 20 -4.62 -13.91 -1.80
N ASN A 21 -5.70 -13.80 -1.03
CA ASN A 21 -5.70 -14.18 0.38
C ASN A 21 -5.97 -15.69 0.57
N ASP A 22 -6.46 -16.37 -0.47
CA ASP A 22 -6.85 -17.79 -0.39
C ASP A 22 -5.64 -18.73 -0.51
N ASN A 23 -4.61 -18.31 -1.24
CA ASN A 23 -3.37 -19.05 -1.37
C ASN A 23 -2.16 -18.10 -1.38
N PHE A 24 -1.04 -18.58 -0.85
CA PHE A 24 0.19 -17.80 -0.73
C PHE A 24 1.29 -18.28 -1.68
N ASN A 25 0.94 -19.05 -2.72
CA ASN A 25 1.90 -19.60 -3.68
C ASN A 25 2.66 -18.51 -4.44
N TRP A 26 2.03 -17.36 -4.66
CA TRP A 26 2.61 -16.16 -5.25
C TRP A 26 3.86 -15.64 -4.50
N LEU A 27 4.04 -16.01 -3.22
CA LEU A 27 5.27 -15.67 -2.48
C LEU A 27 6.50 -16.35 -3.10
N ASN A 28 6.35 -17.55 -3.65
CA ASN A 28 7.46 -18.26 -4.28
C ASN A 28 7.91 -17.57 -5.57
N ASP A 29 6.96 -16.97 -6.30
CA ASP A 29 7.25 -16.18 -7.50
C ASP A 29 7.82 -14.80 -7.15
N LEU A 30 7.36 -14.19 -6.05
CA LEU A 30 7.78 -12.85 -5.64
C LEU A 30 9.17 -12.81 -4.97
N LYS A 31 9.49 -13.80 -4.13
CA LYS A 31 10.77 -13.88 -3.39
C LYS A 31 12.00 -13.68 -4.28
N PRO A 32 12.15 -14.39 -5.43
CA PRO A 32 13.31 -14.17 -6.28
C PRO A 32 13.31 -12.73 -6.81
N LEU A 33 12.16 -12.18 -7.23
CA LEU A 33 12.06 -10.84 -7.83
C LEU A 33 12.53 -9.71 -6.90
N VAL A 34 12.30 -9.83 -5.60
CA VAL A 34 12.68 -8.82 -4.60
C VAL A 34 14.04 -9.11 -3.95
N SER A 35 14.67 -10.26 -4.25
CA SER A 35 15.98 -10.61 -3.71
C SER A 35 17.10 -9.78 -4.31
N ASP A 36 18.09 -9.40 -3.50
CA ASP A 36 19.33 -8.73 -3.93
C ASP A 36 20.08 -9.44 -5.06
N LYS A 37 19.87 -10.75 -5.20
CA LYS A 37 20.48 -11.56 -6.27
C LYS A 37 19.88 -11.27 -7.64
N ASN A 38 18.67 -10.72 -7.69
CA ASN A 38 18.00 -10.43 -8.94
C ASN A 38 18.44 -9.08 -9.50
N LYS A 39 19.06 -9.12 -10.67
CA LYS A 39 19.58 -7.94 -11.38
C LYS A 39 18.47 -7.17 -12.12
N LEU A 40 17.35 -6.91 -11.45
CA LEU A 40 16.34 -6.03 -12.01
C LEU A 40 16.95 -4.63 -12.15
N ASN A 41 16.88 -4.11 -13.37
CA ASN A 41 17.42 -2.79 -13.64
C ASN A 41 16.50 -1.71 -13.01
N LYS A 42 17.04 -0.50 -12.82
CA LYS A 42 16.29 0.63 -12.24
C LYS A 42 15.06 1.06 -13.06
N ASN A 43 14.94 0.59 -14.31
CA ASN A 43 13.84 0.86 -15.23
C ASN A 43 12.82 -0.30 -15.30
N SER A 44 12.99 -1.35 -14.50
CA SER A 44 12.02 -2.43 -14.34
C SER A 44 11.12 -2.15 -13.13
N ARG A 45 9.90 -2.69 -13.15
CA ARG A 45 8.96 -2.59 -12.02
C ARG A 45 8.32 -3.94 -11.75
N ILE A 46 8.13 -4.24 -10.47
CA ILE A 46 7.33 -5.37 -10.01
C ILE A 46 5.95 -4.82 -9.65
N ILE A 47 4.92 -5.24 -10.38
CA ILE A 47 3.54 -4.82 -10.19
C ILE A 47 2.81 -5.92 -9.42
N ILE A 48 2.53 -5.68 -8.15
CA ILE A 48 1.75 -6.58 -7.31
C ILE A 48 0.29 -6.17 -7.44
N VAL A 49 -0.57 -7.10 -7.85
CA VAL A 49 -1.98 -6.84 -8.16
C VAL A 49 -2.87 -7.64 -7.23
N GLY A 50 -3.77 -6.94 -6.52
CA GLY A 50 -4.86 -7.53 -5.76
C GLY A 50 -6.17 -7.12 -6.40
N GLU A 51 -6.96 -8.08 -6.87
CA GLU A 51 -8.22 -7.84 -7.59
C GLU A 51 -9.41 -8.43 -6.84
N ARG A 52 -10.55 -7.74 -6.88
CA ARG A 52 -11.87 -8.26 -6.44
C ARG A 52 -11.91 -8.77 -5.01
N ASN A 53 -10.99 -8.33 -4.16
CA ASN A 53 -10.94 -8.68 -2.74
C ASN A 53 -10.74 -7.42 -1.90
N PHE A 54 -11.79 -7.04 -1.17
CA PHE A 54 -11.77 -5.87 -0.27
C PHE A 54 -10.88 -6.05 0.95
N GLU A 55 -10.66 -7.30 1.38
CA GLU A 55 -9.83 -7.69 2.52
C GLU A 55 -8.37 -7.97 2.11
N CYS A 56 -7.99 -7.62 0.88
CA CYS A 56 -6.64 -7.84 0.39
C CYS A 56 -5.62 -6.99 1.18
N GLY A 57 -4.66 -7.67 1.81
CA GLY A 57 -3.58 -7.06 2.60
C GLY A 57 -2.48 -6.36 1.79
N LEU A 58 -2.67 -6.18 0.47
CA LEU A 58 -1.69 -5.66 -0.48
C LEU A 58 -1.02 -4.37 0.00
N LEU A 59 -1.82 -3.44 0.51
CA LEU A 59 -1.33 -2.13 0.93
C LEU A 59 -0.31 -2.25 2.07
N GLY A 60 -0.66 -3.00 3.12
CA GLY A 60 0.23 -3.24 4.25
C GLY A 60 1.49 -3.97 3.78
N PHE A 61 1.32 -4.96 2.93
CA PHE A 61 2.41 -5.74 2.36
C PHE A 61 3.39 -4.91 1.55
N VAL A 62 2.92 -4.08 0.60
CA VAL A 62 3.77 -3.19 -0.19
C VAL A 62 4.44 -2.14 0.70
N ASN A 63 3.77 -1.63 1.73
CA ASN A 63 4.40 -0.70 2.68
C ASN A 63 5.58 -1.33 3.44
N CYS A 64 5.50 -2.62 3.75
CA CYS A 64 6.63 -3.35 4.34
C CYS A 64 7.73 -3.58 3.30
N LEU A 65 7.42 -4.11 2.12
CA LEU A 65 8.41 -4.40 1.07
C LEU A 65 9.24 -3.18 0.67
N ARG A 66 8.64 -1.98 0.67
CA ARG A 66 9.36 -0.74 0.37
C ARG A 66 10.51 -0.41 1.31
N LYS A 67 10.53 -1.00 2.51
CA LYS A 67 11.59 -0.82 3.49
C LYS A 67 12.70 -1.84 3.34
N GLU A 68 12.53 -2.81 2.44
CA GLU A 68 13.49 -3.85 2.12
C GLU A 68 14.32 -3.47 0.88
N PRO A 69 15.52 -4.06 0.70
CA PRO A 69 16.30 -3.92 -0.53
C PRO A 69 15.49 -4.32 -1.79
N GLY A 70 15.59 -3.54 -2.87
CA GLY A 70 14.81 -3.76 -4.10
C GLY A 70 13.34 -3.36 -4.02
N GLY A 71 12.86 -3.00 -2.82
CA GLY A 71 11.49 -2.54 -2.56
C GLY A 71 11.09 -1.28 -3.33
N GLU A 72 12.05 -0.47 -3.78
CA GLU A 72 11.81 0.73 -4.58
C GLU A 72 11.27 0.44 -5.98
N LEU A 73 11.41 -0.80 -6.48
CA LEU A 73 10.89 -1.24 -7.77
C LEU A 73 9.44 -1.74 -7.67
N VAL A 74 8.95 -2.00 -6.45
CA VAL A 74 7.62 -2.54 -6.19
C VAL A 74 6.54 -1.47 -6.35
N ARG A 75 5.47 -1.82 -7.05
CA ARG A 75 4.26 -1.02 -7.22
C ARG A 75 3.05 -1.88 -6.86
N GLY A 76 2.15 -1.33 -6.06
CA GLY A 76 0.89 -1.96 -5.70
C GLY A 76 -0.26 -1.45 -6.57
N VAL A 77 -1.09 -2.37 -7.06
CA VAL A 77 -2.35 -2.09 -7.73
C VAL A 77 -3.45 -2.86 -7.02
N LEU A 78 -4.34 -2.15 -6.33
CA LEU A 78 -5.46 -2.72 -5.60
C LEU A 78 -6.76 -2.34 -6.33
N ILE A 79 -7.40 -3.31 -6.97
CA ILE A 79 -8.64 -3.13 -7.72
C ILE A 79 -9.82 -3.58 -6.86
N GLN A 80 -10.52 -2.59 -6.30
CA GLN A 80 -11.71 -2.77 -5.46
C GLN A 80 -13.00 -2.47 -6.22
N ASP A 81 -12.92 -1.89 -7.42
CA ASP A 81 -14.06 -1.72 -8.30
C ASP A 81 -14.43 -3.07 -8.93
N VAL A 82 -15.60 -3.59 -8.60
CA VAL A 82 -16.10 -4.89 -9.09
C VAL A 82 -16.43 -4.83 -10.58
N GLU A 83 -16.80 -3.65 -11.07
CA GLU A 83 -17.19 -3.39 -12.46
C GLU A 83 -15.99 -3.06 -13.36
N ALA A 84 -14.78 -2.98 -12.80
CA ALA A 84 -13.58 -2.71 -13.57
C ALA A 84 -13.19 -3.93 -14.44
N PRO A 85 -12.59 -3.68 -15.63
CA PRO A 85 -12.03 -4.76 -16.43
C PRO A 85 -10.94 -5.50 -15.63
N LYS A 86 -10.69 -6.77 -15.95
CA LYS A 86 -9.58 -7.52 -15.34
C LYS A 86 -8.26 -6.79 -15.61
N PHE A 87 -7.36 -6.77 -14.63
CA PHE A 87 -6.06 -6.16 -14.80
C PHE A 87 -5.31 -6.75 -16.01
N SER A 88 -4.75 -5.86 -16.82
CA SER A 88 -3.95 -6.21 -18.00
C SER A 88 -2.95 -5.07 -18.26
N LEU A 89 -1.76 -5.42 -18.75
CA LEU A 89 -0.76 -4.43 -19.15
C LEU A 89 -1.05 -3.84 -20.54
N GLU A 90 -1.88 -4.53 -21.31
CA GLU A 90 -2.31 -4.18 -22.66
C GLU A 90 -3.47 -3.18 -22.63
N ASP A 91 -4.26 -3.16 -21.55
CA ASP A 91 -5.35 -2.21 -21.37
C ASP A 91 -4.81 -0.79 -21.09
N PRO A 92 -5.09 0.20 -21.97
CA PRO A 92 -4.67 1.59 -21.78
C PRO A 92 -5.09 2.18 -20.43
N PHE A 93 -6.25 1.78 -19.91
CA PHE A 93 -6.79 2.28 -18.65
C PHE A 93 -5.84 2.02 -17.47
N TYR A 94 -5.24 0.82 -17.42
CA TYR A 94 -4.24 0.47 -16.42
C TYR A 94 -2.86 1.04 -16.76
N LEU A 95 -2.50 1.01 -18.04
CA LEU A 95 -1.19 1.47 -18.49
C LEU A 95 -0.95 2.96 -18.21
N GLU A 96 -1.94 3.82 -18.48
CA GLU A 96 -1.89 5.24 -18.18
C GLU A 96 -1.63 5.51 -16.69
N GLN A 97 -2.29 4.75 -15.82
CA GLN A 97 -2.08 4.87 -14.38
C GLN A 97 -0.68 4.38 -13.97
N LEU A 98 -0.21 3.26 -14.53
CA LEU A 98 1.14 2.72 -14.26
C LEU A 98 2.26 3.64 -14.77
N GLN A 99 2.03 4.43 -15.82
CA GLN A 99 2.99 5.42 -16.33
C GLN A 99 3.28 6.54 -15.33
N LYS A 100 2.38 6.80 -14.38
CA LYS A 100 2.60 7.76 -13.27
C LYS A 100 3.61 7.23 -12.24
N ASP A 101 4.00 5.96 -12.34
CA ASP A 101 4.97 5.28 -11.48
C ASP A 101 4.67 5.43 -9.98
N MET A 102 3.38 5.48 -9.60
CA MET A 102 2.95 5.68 -8.22
C MET A 102 3.07 4.38 -7.43
N THR A 103 3.59 4.45 -6.21
CA THR A 103 3.89 3.24 -5.43
C THR A 103 2.65 2.44 -5.04
N ILE A 104 1.54 3.13 -4.74
CA ILE A 104 0.26 2.52 -4.41
C ILE A 104 -0.80 3.13 -5.31
N ASN A 105 -1.54 2.27 -6.00
CA ASN A 105 -2.63 2.63 -6.89
C ASN A 105 -3.86 1.86 -6.41
N VAL A 106 -4.89 2.56 -5.97
CA VAL A 106 -6.15 1.95 -5.55
C VAL A 106 -7.21 2.39 -6.54
N LEU A 107 -7.89 1.42 -7.15
CA LEU A 107 -9.05 1.65 -8.00
C LEU A 107 -10.31 1.39 -7.20
N ARG A 108 -11.11 2.44 -6.98
CA ARG A 108 -12.42 2.37 -6.33
C ARG A 108 -13.53 2.44 -7.38
N SER A 109 -14.74 2.13 -6.93
CA SER A 109 -15.99 2.24 -7.68
C SER A 109 -16.04 3.46 -8.60
N ASN A 110 -16.70 3.29 -9.74
CA ASN A 110 -16.77 4.30 -10.82
C ASN A 110 -15.40 4.61 -11.44
N LYS A 111 -14.55 3.58 -11.57
CA LYS A 111 -13.22 3.67 -12.21
C LYS A 111 -12.35 4.78 -11.64
N CYS A 112 -12.46 5.03 -10.33
CA CYS A 112 -11.80 6.15 -9.66
C CYS A 112 -10.44 5.73 -9.06
N TRP A 113 -9.35 6.20 -9.67
CA TRP A 113 -8.00 6.03 -9.14
C TRP A 113 -7.72 6.91 -7.93
N GLY A 114 -6.96 6.39 -6.99
CA GLY A 114 -6.53 7.13 -5.81
C GLY A 114 -5.56 6.37 -4.93
N SER A 115 -5.42 6.85 -3.70
CA SER A 115 -4.61 6.22 -2.66
C SER A 115 -5.26 6.46 -1.31
N TYR A 116 -5.08 5.54 -0.38
CA TYR A 116 -5.45 5.79 0.99
C TYR A 116 -4.39 6.63 1.70
N ARG A 117 -4.82 7.58 2.52
CA ARG A 117 -3.95 8.46 3.32
C ARG A 117 -4.46 8.56 4.74
N HIS A 118 -3.52 8.83 5.64
CA HIS A 118 -3.85 9.18 7.02
C HIS A 118 -4.30 10.63 7.08
N LEU A 119 -5.52 10.85 7.59
CA LEU A 119 -5.99 12.17 7.96
C LEU A 119 -6.00 12.27 9.48
N LYS A 120 -5.40 13.34 10.01
CA LYS A 120 -5.41 13.62 11.44
C LYS A 120 -6.84 13.89 11.88
N LEU A 121 -7.34 13.12 12.84
CA LEU A 121 -8.65 13.37 13.41
C LEU A 121 -8.58 14.54 14.40
N PRO A 122 -9.66 15.33 14.54
CA PRO A 122 -9.74 16.32 15.60
C PRO A 122 -9.57 15.62 16.95
N ARG A 123 -8.93 16.31 17.90
CA ARG A 123 -8.84 15.79 19.26
C ARG A 123 -10.25 15.71 19.83
N PHE A 124 -10.69 14.50 20.16
CA PHE A 124 -11.87 14.32 20.98
C PHE A 124 -11.52 14.74 22.41
N GLU A 125 -12.45 15.40 23.08
CA GLU A 125 -12.35 15.59 24.52
C GLU A 125 -12.29 14.22 25.18
N ALA A 126 -11.23 13.99 25.96
CA ALA A 126 -11.06 12.74 26.67
C ALA A 126 -12.20 12.60 27.67
N LYS A 127 -13.08 11.61 27.47
CA LYS A 127 -14.05 11.22 28.49
C LYS A 127 -13.33 10.30 29.48
N PRO A 128 -13.28 10.64 30.78
CA PRO A 128 -12.72 9.75 31.77
C PRO A 128 -13.53 8.45 31.78
N VAL A 129 -12.84 7.33 31.59
CA VAL A 129 -13.39 5.98 31.73
C VAL A 129 -12.71 5.32 32.92
N PRO A 130 -13.40 4.46 33.70
CA PRO A 130 -12.75 3.70 34.75
C PRO A 130 -11.65 2.82 34.15
N THR A 131 -10.40 3.06 34.52
CA THR A 131 -9.25 2.22 34.18
C THR A 131 -8.79 1.49 35.43
N ALA A 132 -8.47 0.21 35.31
CA ALA A 132 -7.78 -0.54 36.36
C ALA A 132 -6.30 -0.62 35.99
N HIS A 133 -5.43 -0.14 36.89
CA HIS A 133 -3.99 -0.24 36.73
C HIS A 133 -3.48 -1.44 37.52
N VAL A 134 -2.84 -2.39 36.85
CA VAL A 134 -2.11 -3.48 37.50
C VAL A 134 -0.66 -3.04 37.63
N CYS A 135 -0.25 -2.62 38.81
CA CYS A 135 1.16 -2.39 39.11
C CYS A 135 1.82 -3.71 39.49
N GLN A 136 2.61 -4.30 38.57
CA GLN A 136 3.45 -5.44 38.90
C GLN A 136 4.70 -4.96 39.66
N MET A 137 4.86 -5.36 40.92
CA MET A 137 5.98 -4.93 41.80
C MET A 137 7.32 -5.63 41.51
N VAL A 138 7.47 -6.31 40.37
CA VAL A 138 8.72 -6.97 39.99
C VAL A 138 9.34 -6.19 38.84
N ARG A 139 10.57 -5.70 39.04
CA ARG A 139 11.35 -5.01 38.00
C ARG A 139 11.65 -5.94 36.84
N THR A 140 10.90 -5.81 35.75
CA THR A 140 11.38 -6.06 34.39
C THR A 140 11.17 -4.78 33.59
N ASN A 141 12.19 -4.37 32.82
CA ASN A 141 12.24 -3.07 32.15
C ASN A 141 11.02 -2.85 31.25
N PHE A 142 10.13 -1.92 31.62
CA PHE A 142 9.07 -1.41 30.75
C PHE A 142 9.05 0.12 30.78
N PHE A 143 9.17 0.70 29.59
CA PHE A 143 8.99 2.14 29.35
C PHE A 143 7.53 2.50 29.61
N GLU A 144 7.30 3.47 30.50
CA GLU A 144 6.01 4.15 30.63
C GLU A 144 5.76 4.99 29.38
N THR A 145 4.77 4.63 28.58
CA THR A 145 4.27 5.46 27.47
C THR A 145 2.93 6.08 27.86
N TYR A 146 2.93 7.40 28.06
CA TYR A 146 1.71 8.19 28.05
C TYR A 146 1.06 8.10 26.66
N LEU A 147 -0.06 7.39 26.56
CA LEU A 147 -0.83 7.25 25.31
C LEU A 147 -1.62 8.54 25.01
N SER A 148 -0.93 9.55 24.48
CA SER A 148 -1.57 10.51 23.58
C SER A 148 -1.77 9.81 22.23
N LEU A 149 -2.80 8.95 22.12
CA LEU A 149 -3.20 8.36 20.86
C LEU A 149 -3.73 9.47 19.93
N SER A 150 -2.87 9.97 19.06
CA SER A 150 -3.35 10.70 17.88
C SER A 150 -4.08 9.69 17.00
N LEU A 151 -5.41 9.76 17.00
CA LEU A 151 -6.22 8.96 16.11
C LEU A 151 -6.05 9.49 14.67
N TYR A 152 -5.75 8.59 13.75
CA TYR A 152 -5.69 8.88 12.31
C TYR A 152 -6.78 8.09 11.62
N ALA A 153 -7.57 8.74 10.77
CA ALA A 153 -8.48 8.05 9.87
C ALA A 153 -7.73 7.62 8.60
N PHE A 154 -8.05 6.43 8.11
CA PHE A 154 -7.52 5.91 6.85
C PHE A 154 -8.55 6.15 5.74
N ILE A 155 -8.35 7.22 4.95
CA ILE A 155 -9.36 7.73 4.03
C ILE A 155 -8.85 7.60 2.60
N PHE A 156 -9.72 7.22 1.67
CA PHE A 156 -9.42 7.20 0.25
C PHE A 156 -9.40 8.62 -0.32
N PHE A 157 -8.30 9.00 -0.96
CA PHE A 157 -8.18 10.25 -1.70
C PHE A 157 -8.15 9.95 -3.19
N LYS A 158 -9.12 10.52 -3.91
CA LYS A 158 -9.14 10.49 -5.37
C LYS A 158 -7.91 11.23 -5.89
N GLY A 159 -7.23 10.61 -6.84
CA GLY A 159 -6.13 11.23 -7.55
C GLY A 159 -6.65 12.19 -8.61
N SER A 160 -6.55 13.49 -8.36
CA SER A 160 -6.63 14.52 -9.39
C SER A 160 -5.21 14.92 -9.73
N TRP A 161 -4.62 14.24 -10.72
CA TRP A 161 -3.24 14.44 -11.18
C TRP A 161 -3.26 15.05 -12.58
#